data_AF-A0A8C5B2V8-F1
#
_entry.id   AF-A0A8C5B2V8-F1
#
_cell.length_a   1.000
_cell.length_b   1.000
_cell.length_c   1.000
_cell.angle_alpha   90.00
_cell.angle_beta   90.00
_cell.angle_gamma   90.00
#
_symmetry.space_group_name_H-M   'P 1'
#
loop_
_entity.id
_entity.type
_entity.pdbx_description
1 polymer ?
#
loop_
_entity_poly.entity_id
_entity_poly.type
_entity_poly.pdbx_seq_one_letter_code
_entity_poly.pdbx_strand_id
1 'polypeptide(L)'
;MAKFHAPVIQDNPSGWGPCAVPDKFKDMPYQPFSKGDRLGKVADWTGATYQDKRYTNKYSSQFGGGSHYAYFHEEDETSFQLVDTAKTQKTAYQRNRMRFAQRNLRRDKDRRNMTQFNMQTLPKSAKQKERDRMRLQKKFQKQFGVRQKWDQKSQLKPRDSSVEVRSDWEVKEEMDFPRLMKMRYMEVAEPTDIESCGALEFYDKAFDRITTRNEKQLRSIKRIFHTVTTTDDPVIRKLAKTVGNVFATDAILATLMCCTRSVNSWDIIVQRVGNKLFFDKRDNSDFGTSCKPAGGERHKFPNPNPFVEEDMDKSEVASVAYRCVPPPAGRKDPPARQAWGVSTSVRVRASRL
;
A
#
# COMPACT_ATOMS: atom_id res chain seq x y z
N MET A 1 8.90 -50.60 -15.36
CA MET A 1 10.16 -51.14 -14.79
C MET A 1 10.73 -50.11 -13.84
N ALA A 2 10.96 -50.48 -12.58
CA ALA A 2 11.69 -49.63 -11.65
C ALA A 2 13.16 -49.55 -12.08
N LYS A 3 13.73 -48.35 -12.14
CA LYS A 3 15.14 -48.12 -12.47
C LYS A 3 15.94 -47.96 -11.20
N PHE A 4 17.02 -48.73 -11.06
CA PHE A 4 18.00 -48.57 -9.99
C PHE A 4 19.31 -48.06 -10.60
N HIS A 5 19.82 -46.98 -10.05
CA HIS A 5 21.12 -46.41 -10.41
C HIS A 5 22.11 -46.69 -9.29
N ALA A 6 23.30 -47.18 -9.64
CA ALA A 6 24.34 -47.45 -8.66
C ALA A 6 24.76 -46.15 -7.94
N PRO A 7 24.84 -46.15 -6.60
CA PRO A 7 25.28 -44.99 -5.85
C PRO A 7 26.77 -44.75 -6.05
N VAL A 8 27.17 -43.48 -6.13
CA VAL A 8 28.57 -43.08 -6.22
C VAL A 8 29.20 -43.15 -4.82
N ILE A 9 30.28 -43.91 -4.68
CA ILE A 9 31.03 -44.10 -3.43
C ILE A 9 32.44 -43.51 -3.63
N GLN A 10 32.97 -42.87 -2.58
CA GLN A 10 34.33 -42.34 -2.58
C GLN A 10 35.34 -43.47 -2.36
N ASP A 11 36.44 -43.46 -3.12
CA ASP A 11 37.55 -44.40 -2.95
C ASP A 11 38.68 -43.76 -2.11
N ASN A 12 39.21 -44.51 -1.14
CA ASN A 12 40.29 -44.07 -0.26
C ASN A 12 41.36 -45.18 -0.16
N PRO A 13 42.43 -45.12 -0.97
CA PRO A 13 43.47 -46.14 -1.00
C PRO A 13 44.33 -46.20 0.28
N SER A 14 44.41 -45.09 1.01
CA SER A 14 45.36 -44.89 2.12
C SER A 14 44.78 -45.09 3.52
N GLY A 15 43.47 -45.35 3.66
CA GLY A 15 42.86 -45.58 4.96
C GLY A 15 41.34 -45.72 4.92
N TRP A 16 40.74 -45.90 6.10
CA TRP A 16 39.29 -45.94 6.26
C TRP A 16 38.79 -44.61 6.83
N GLY A 17 38.00 -43.87 6.03
CA GLY A 17 37.45 -42.58 6.43
C GLY A 17 37.18 -41.65 5.25
N PRO A 18 36.62 -40.45 5.50
CA PRO A 18 36.34 -39.46 4.45
C PRO A 18 37.64 -38.98 3.80
N CYS A 19 37.74 -39.10 2.48
CA CYS A 19 38.91 -38.64 1.72
C CYS A 19 38.74 -37.23 1.14
N ALA A 20 37.51 -36.75 1.00
CA ALA A 20 37.20 -35.42 0.47
C ALA A 20 36.10 -34.73 1.27
N VAL A 21 36.17 -33.41 1.34
CA VAL A 21 35.04 -32.59 1.80
C VAL A 21 33.89 -32.77 0.82
N PRO A 22 32.65 -32.96 1.28
CA PRO A 22 31.50 -33.08 0.38
C PRO A 22 31.38 -31.87 -0.55
N ASP A 23 31.17 -32.12 -1.84
CA ASP A 23 31.08 -31.07 -2.88
C ASP A 23 30.07 -29.96 -2.53
N LYS A 24 29.01 -30.33 -1.81
CA LYS A 24 27.94 -29.40 -1.37
C LYS A 24 28.45 -28.24 -0.50
N PHE A 25 29.56 -28.41 0.22
CA PHE A 25 30.06 -27.43 1.18
C PHE A 25 31.47 -26.91 0.85
N LYS A 26 32.04 -27.32 -0.29
CA LYS A 26 33.43 -26.99 -0.64
C LYS A 26 33.62 -25.49 -0.92
N ASP A 27 32.65 -24.86 -1.57
CA ASP A 27 32.75 -23.48 -2.03
C ASP A 27 32.06 -22.48 -1.08
N MET A 28 31.68 -22.90 0.13
CA MET A 28 30.95 -22.08 1.10
C MET A 28 31.67 -22.06 2.46
N PRO A 29 31.91 -20.88 3.07
CA PRO A 29 32.38 -20.81 4.45
C PRO A 29 31.47 -21.60 5.39
N TYR A 30 32.04 -22.58 6.11
CA TYR A 30 31.27 -23.40 7.01
C TYR A 30 30.89 -22.60 8.27
N GLN A 31 29.60 -22.55 8.58
CA GLN A 31 29.10 -22.02 9.85
C GLN A 31 28.04 -22.97 10.43
N PRO A 32 28.22 -23.48 11.66
CA PRO A 32 27.24 -24.35 12.30
C PRO A 32 25.95 -23.58 12.60
N PHE A 33 24.80 -24.25 12.47
CA PHE A 33 23.50 -23.68 12.78
C PHE A 33 22.50 -24.77 13.19
N SER A 34 21.44 -24.37 13.88
CA SER A 34 20.31 -25.23 14.25
C SER A 34 19.05 -24.80 13.49
N LYS A 35 18.36 -25.74 12.84
CA LYS A 35 17.09 -25.49 12.13
C LYS A 35 15.91 -25.26 13.08
N GLY A 36 16.05 -25.62 14.35
CA GLY A 36 15.01 -25.46 15.38
C GLY A 36 15.02 -24.08 16.04
N ASP A 37 16.00 -23.24 15.72
CA ASP A 37 16.15 -21.93 16.35
C ASP A 37 15.03 -20.98 15.90
N ARG A 38 14.59 -20.13 16.83
CA ARG A 38 13.52 -19.18 16.56
C ARG A 38 14.01 -18.09 15.60
N LEU A 39 13.26 -17.88 14.51
CA LEU A 39 13.53 -16.83 13.52
C LEU A 39 12.68 -15.57 13.78
N GLY A 40 13.07 -14.44 13.18
CA GLY A 40 12.29 -13.19 13.21
C GLY A 40 12.81 -12.07 14.12
N LYS A 41 14.13 -12.01 14.37
CA LYS A 41 14.76 -10.87 15.05
C LYS A 41 14.86 -9.68 14.10
N VAL A 42 14.37 -8.51 14.52
CA VAL A 42 14.41 -7.27 13.73
C VAL A 42 15.73 -6.54 14.01
N ALA A 43 16.36 -5.99 12.97
CA ALA A 43 17.47 -5.05 13.13
C ALA A 43 16.92 -3.63 13.27
N ASP A 44 17.36 -2.89 14.28
CA ASP A 44 16.93 -1.52 14.54
C ASP A 44 18.14 -0.63 14.84
N TRP A 45 18.50 0.23 13.88
CA TRP A 45 19.60 1.18 13.98
C TRP A 45 19.33 2.32 14.98
N THR A 46 18.06 2.54 15.37
CA THR A 46 17.67 3.54 16.37
C THR A 46 17.74 3.01 17.80
N GLY A 47 17.86 1.69 17.98
CA GLY A 47 17.91 1.02 19.29
C GLY A 47 16.61 1.10 20.12
N ALA A 48 15.51 1.56 19.55
CA ALA A 48 14.27 1.82 20.29
C ALA A 48 13.39 0.58 20.47
N THR A 49 13.53 -0.43 19.60
CA THR A 49 12.61 -1.58 19.47
C THR A 49 12.71 -2.57 20.63
N TYR A 50 13.90 -2.80 21.20
CA TYR A 50 14.13 -3.80 22.25
C TYR A 50 14.51 -3.15 23.59
N GLN A 51 13.53 -2.52 24.25
CA GLN A 51 13.73 -1.98 25.61
C GLN A 51 13.85 -3.09 26.67
N ASP A 52 13.29 -4.27 26.40
CA ASP A 52 13.33 -5.43 27.30
C ASP A 52 14.23 -6.54 26.72
N LYS A 53 15.37 -6.79 27.38
CA LYS A 53 16.38 -7.79 27.00
C LYS A 53 15.85 -9.23 26.97
N ARG A 54 14.67 -9.50 27.53
CA ARG A 54 14.04 -10.84 27.49
C ARG A 54 13.63 -11.25 26.08
N TYR A 55 13.37 -10.30 25.17
CA TYR A 55 13.02 -10.62 23.79
C TYR A 55 14.24 -10.93 22.92
N THR A 56 15.39 -10.32 23.20
CA THR A 56 16.63 -10.56 22.44
C THR A 56 17.20 -11.95 22.71
N ASN A 57 17.08 -12.44 23.94
CA ASN A 57 17.59 -13.75 24.35
C ASN A 57 16.82 -14.94 23.76
N LYS A 58 15.66 -14.71 23.13
CA LYS A 58 14.89 -15.76 22.45
C LYS A 58 15.45 -16.13 21.07
N TYR A 59 16.34 -15.29 20.54
CA TYR A 59 16.93 -15.42 19.22
C TYR A 59 18.45 -15.68 19.28
N SER A 60 19.00 -15.89 20.48
CA SER A 60 20.38 -16.34 20.63
C SER A 60 20.43 -17.83 20.28
N SER A 61 21.22 -18.18 19.29
CA SER A 61 21.50 -19.59 19.01
C SER A 61 22.30 -20.20 20.17
N GLN A 62 21.84 -21.35 20.65
CA GLN A 62 22.53 -22.10 21.70
C GLN A 62 23.67 -22.96 21.13
N PHE A 63 23.66 -23.21 19.82
CA PHE A 63 24.61 -24.08 19.13
C PHE A 63 25.12 -23.40 17.87
N GLY A 64 26.41 -23.02 17.86
CA GLY A 64 27.08 -22.49 16.68
C GLY A 64 27.16 -20.96 16.62
N GLY A 65 27.92 -20.36 17.54
CA GLY A 65 28.33 -18.96 17.43
C GLY A 65 29.45 -18.79 16.41
N GLY A 66 29.10 -18.42 15.18
CA GLY A 66 30.07 -18.10 14.11
C GLY A 66 29.85 -16.70 13.56
N SER A 67 30.95 -16.07 13.14
CA SER A 67 30.96 -14.71 12.59
C SER A 67 31.48 -14.65 11.15
N HIS A 68 31.52 -15.79 10.45
CA HIS A 68 32.07 -15.89 9.09
C HIS A 68 31.24 -15.10 8.06
N TYR A 69 29.94 -14.95 8.31
CA TYR A 69 29.02 -14.15 7.50
C TYR A 69 28.64 -12.81 8.16
N ALA A 70 29.48 -12.29 9.07
CA ALA A 70 29.22 -11.01 9.73
C ALA A 70 29.95 -9.86 9.03
N TYR A 71 29.29 -8.71 8.96
CA TYR A 71 29.90 -7.45 8.55
C TYR A 71 30.19 -6.61 9.80
N PHE A 72 31.43 -6.15 9.94
CA PHE A 72 31.85 -5.21 10.97
C PHE A 72 32.07 -3.85 10.32
N HIS A 73 31.35 -2.83 10.80
CA HIS A 73 31.51 -1.46 10.36
C HIS A 73 32.53 -0.77 11.27
N GLU A 74 33.67 -0.33 10.73
CA GLU A 74 34.78 0.23 11.52
C GLU A 74 34.70 1.75 11.72
N GLU A 75 33.84 2.46 10.99
CA GLU A 75 33.77 3.93 11.03
C GLU A 75 32.62 4.46 11.88
N ASP A 76 32.89 5.50 12.67
CA ASP A 76 31.88 6.19 13.49
C ASP A 76 31.02 7.14 12.62
N GLU A 77 29.92 6.64 12.05
CA GLU A 77 28.97 7.37 11.19
C GLU A 77 28.38 8.66 11.82
N THR A 78 28.43 8.79 13.15
CA THR A 78 27.91 9.97 13.86
C THR A 78 28.72 11.25 13.63
N SER A 79 29.90 11.13 13.02
CA SER A 79 30.79 12.25 12.69
C SER A 79 30.40 12.99 11.41
N PHE A 80 29.64 12.36 10.52
CA PHE A 80 29.27 12.95 9.23
C PHE A 80 28.00 13.80 9.35
N GLN A 81 28.04 15.00 8.76
CA GLN A 81 26.88 15.86 8.61
C GLN A 81 26.47 15.91 7.15
N LEU A 82 25.19 15.65 6.86
CA LEU A 82 24.64 15.77 5.52
C LEU A 82 24.58 17.25 5.12
N VAL A 83 25.36 17.63 4.12
CA VAL A 83 25.34 18.99 3.55
C VAL A 83 24.11 19.11 2.65
N ASP A 84 23.13 19.90 3.09
CA ASP A 84 21.93 20.18 2.30
C ASP A 84 22.22 21.25 1.24
N THR A 85 22.24 20.87 -0.04
CA THR A 85 22.33 21.81 -1.18
C THR A 85 20.96 22.32 -1.63
N ALA A 86 19.86 21.85 -1.04
CA ALA A 86 18.53 22.34 -1.35
C ALA A 86 18.29 23.69 -0.65
N LYS A 87 17.91 24.71 -1.41
CA LYS A 87 17.40 25.96 -0.83
C LYS A 87 16.14 25.63 -0.03
N THR A 88 16.25 25.66 1.30
CA THR A 88 15.14 25.41 2.22
C THR A 88 14.00 26.37 1.90
N GLN A 89 12.92 25.88 1.28
CA GLN A 89 11.69 26.66 1.13
C GLN A 89 11.04 26.79 2.50
N LYS A 90 11.27 27.94 3.14
CA LYS A 90 10.58 28.31 4.37
C LYS A 90 9.12 28.60 4.04
N THR A 91 8.22 27.69 4.38
CA THR A 91 6.79 28.00 4.45
C THR A 91 6.59 29.17 5.42
N ALA A 92 5.92 30.23 4.95
CA ALA A 92 5.78 31.51 5.65
C ALA A 92 5.19 31.41 7.07
N TYR A 93 4.49 30.31 7.38
CA TYR A 93 3.74 30.14 8.61
C TYR A 93 4.59 29.75 9.85
N GLN A 94 5.83 29.28 9.68
CA GLN A 94 6.67 28.90 10.84
C GLN A 94 7.60 30.01 11.34
N ARG A 95 7.66 31.17 10.67
CA ARG A 95 8.57 32.26 11.02
C ARG A 95 8.32 32.87 12.41
N ASN A 96 7.11 32.69 12.95
CA ASN A 96 6.70 33.34 14.20
C ASN A 96 6.69 32.44 15.45
N ARG A 97 6.99 31.13 15.33
CA ARG A 97 6.99 30.21 16.49
C ARG A 97 8.33 30.19 17.24
N MET A 98 9.43 30.53 16.57
CA MET A 98 10.79 30.52 17.14
C MET A 98 11.13 31.73 18.02
N ARG A 99 10.41 32.86 17.90
CA ARG A 99 10.67 34.05 18.74
C ARG A 99 10.29 33.85 20.20
N PHE A 100 9.26 33.04 20.49
CA PHE A 100 8.86 32.76 21.88
C PHE A 100 9.73 31.71 22.57
N ALA A 101 10.28 30.74 21.83
CA ALA A 101 11.20 29.74 22.38
C ALA A 101 12.58 30.33 22.73
N GLN A 102 13.09 31.26 21.91
CA GLN A 102 14.38 31.93 22.19
C GLN A 102 14.33 32.89 23.38
N ARG A 103 13.17 33.50 23.69
CA ARG A 103 13.02 34.38 24.86
C ARG A 103 13.07 33.61 26.19
N ASN A 104 12.59 32.36 26.21
CA ASN A 104 12.68 31.50 27.39
C ASN A 104 14.09 30.92 27.59
N LEU A 105 14.81 30.60 26.49
CA LEU A 105 16.19 30.12 26.59
C LEU A 105 17.18 31.19 27.09
N ARG A 106 16.96 32.47 26.75
CA ARG A 106 17.77 33.58 27.29
C ARG A 106 17.52 33.81 28.79
N ARG A 107 16.26 33.75 29.25
CA ARG A 107 15.93 33.83 30.68
C ARG A 107 16.50 32.66 31.50
N ASP A 108 16.57 31.45 30.95
CA ASP A 108 17.20 30.31 31.63
C ASP A 108 18.73 30.39 31.66
N LYS A 109 19.36 31.05 30.68
CA LYS A 109 20.81 31.30 30.67
C LYS A 109 21.19 32.38 31.69
N ASP A 110 20.40 33.45 31.79
CA ASP A 110 20.61 34.51 32.79
C ASP A 110 20.33 34.03 34.23
N ARG A 111 19.38 33.11 34.42
CA ARG A 111 19.11 32.50 35.74
C ARG A 111 20.21 31.54 36.19
N ARG A 112 20.88 30.84 35.28
CA ARG A 112 22.03 29.96 35.62
C ARG A 112 23.28 30.75 35.99
N ASN A 113 23.53 31.89 35.34
CA ASN A 113 24.66 32.75 35.72
C ASN A 113 24.48 33.40 37.10
N MET A 114 23.24 33.54 37.61
CA MET A 114 22.96 34.06 38.95
C MET A 114 22.82 32.95 40.03
N THR A 115 23.02 31.67 39.69
CA THR A 115 23.03 30.56 40.66
C THR A 115 24.42 30.01 40.95
N GLN A 116 25.46 30.48 40.26
CA GLN A 116 26.85 30.06 40.51
C GLN A 116 27.53 30.82 41.65
N PHE A 117 26.90 31.84 42.25
CA PHE A 117 27.54 32.69 43.27
C PHE A 117 26.98 32.56 44.69
N ASN A 118 26.09 31.60 44.98
CA ASN A 118 25.65 31.37 46.36
C ASN A 118 25.52 29.89 46.71
N MET A 119 26.66 29.30 47.09
CA MET A 119 26.75 28.04 47.83
C MET A 119 26.24 28.26 49.26
N GLN A 120 24.92 28.25 49.44
CA GLN A 120 24.29 28.18 50.77
C GLN A 120 23.38 26.95 50.84
N THR A 121 23.63 26.14 51.86
CA THR A 121 22.95 24.89 52.17
C THR A 121 21.47 25.13 52.44
N LEU A 122 20.61 24.77 51.48
CA LEU A 122 19.15 24.80 51.70
C LEU A 122 18.71 23.71 52.69
N PRO A 123 17.77 24.01 53.62
CA PRO A 123 17.21 23.03 54.54
C PRO A 123 16.43 21.92 53.81
N LYS A 124 16.44 20.71 54.38
CA LYS A 124 15.95 19.46 53.76
C LYS A 124 14.52 19.52 53.20
N SER A 125 13.66 20.41 53.68
CA SER A 125 12.27 20.56 53.21
C SER A 125 12.16 21.27 51.84
N ALA A 126 13.10 22.16 51.50
CA ALA A 126 13.08 22.89 50.22
C ALA A 126 13.51 22.01 49.03
N LYS A 127 14.42 21.05 49.26
CA LYS A 127 14.86 20.07 48.26
C LYS A 127 13.72 19.14 47.79
N GLN A 128 12.78 18.80 48.68
CA GLN A 128 11.65 17.93 48.35
C GLN A 128 10.68 18.64 47.37
N LYS A 129 10.37 19.91 47.64
CA LYS A 129 9.45 20.73 46.83
C LYS A 129 10.00 21.01 45.43
N GLU A 130 11.33 21.18 45.30
CA GLU A 130 11.98 21.35 44.00
C GLU A 130 12.06 20.05 43.19
N ARG A 131 12.22 18.90 43.86
CA ARG A 131 12.17 17.57 43.24
C ARG A 131 10.78 17.26 42.68
N ASP A 132 9.73 17.66 43.39
CA ASP A 132 8.34 17.51 42.93
C ASP A 132 8.00 18.46 41.78
N ARG A 133 8.50 19.71 41.80
CA ARG A 133 8.38 20.64 40.67
C ARG A 133 9.06 20.09 39.41
N MET A 134 10.25 19.48 39.55
CA MET A 134 10.96 18.82 38.45
C MET A 134 10.23 17.58 37.93
N ARG A 135 9.62 16.77 38.82
CA ARG A 135 8.80 15.60 38.42
C ARG A 135 7.56 16.01 37.64
N LEU A 136 6.89 17.08 38.06
CA LEU A 136 5.70 17.61 37.37
C LEU A 136 6.06 18.17 35.98
N GLN A 137 7.20 18.88 35.89
CA GLN A 137 7.72 19.39 34.61
C GLN A 137 8.11 18.26 33.65
N LYS A 138 8.76 17.18 34.14
CA LYS A 138 9.04 15.97 33.35
C LYS A 138 7.77 15.24 32.88
N LYS A 139 6.70 15.22 33.69
CA LYS A 139 5.38 14.68 33.29
C LYS A 139 4.76 15.52 32.17
N PHE A 140 4.77 16.84 32.29
CA PHE A 140 4.23 17.74 31.26
C PHE A 140 5.02 17.63 29.95
N GLN A 141 6.35 17.54 30.02
CA GLN A 141 7.21 17.38 28.84
C GLN A 141 7.02 16.02 28.15
N LYS A 142 6.81 14.94 28.92
CA LYS A 142 6.42 13.63 28.38
C LYS A 142 5.03 13.67 27.72
N GLN A 143 4.07 14.38 28.29
CA GLN A 143 2.71 14.47 27.74
C GLN A 143 2.64 15.23 26.41
N PHE A 144 3.47 16.26 26.22
CA PHE A 144 3.59 16.97 24.93
C PHE A 144 4.46 16.22 23.90
N GLY A 145 5.47 15.47 24.33
CA GLY A 145 6.28 14.61 23.43
C GLY A 145 5.53 13.39 22.88
N VAL A 146 4.55 12.86 23.63
CA VAL A 146 3.72 11.73 23.18
C VAL A 146 2.74 12.14 22.06
N ARG A 147 2.25 13.39 22.05
CA ARG A 147 1.44 13.91 20.93
C ARG A 147 2.24 14.07 19.63
N GLN A 148 3.48 14.57 19.71
CA GLN A 148 4.37 14.68 18.55
C GLN A 148 4.78 13.31 17.98
N LYS A 149 4.92 12.27 18.82
CA LYS A 149 5.22 10.90 18.38
C LYS A 149 4.08 10.24 17.61
N TRP A 150 2.83 10.62 17.85
CA TRP A 150 1.68 10.08 17.12
C TRP A 150 1.62 10.64 15.69
N ASP A 151 1.89 11.94 15.53
CA ASP A 151 1.99 12.59 14.21
C ASP A 151 3.19 12.06 13.40
N GLN A 152 4.29 11.71 14.07
CA GLN A 152 5.48 11.16 13.41
C GLN A 152 5.39 9.66 13.10
N LYS A 153 4.33 8.97 13.52
CA LYS A 153 4.05 7.58 13.08
C LYS A 153 3.46 7.53 11.66
N SER A 154 3.28 8.68 11.01
CA SER A 154 3.03 8.80 9.57
C SER A 154 4.31 8.78 8.72
N GLN A 155 5.44 8.33 9.28
CA GLN A 155 6.62 7.98 8.50
C GLN A 155 6.27 6.74 7.65
N LEU A 156 5.85 7.05 6.42
CA LEU A 156 6.05 6.28 5.20
C LEU A 156 6.52 4.85 5.46
N LYS A 157 5.57 3.93 5.74
CA LYS A 157 5.83 2.52 5.48
C LYS A 157 6.39 2.44 4.04
N PRO A 158 7.50 1.71 3.81
CA PRO A 158 7.89 1.35 2.46
C PRO A 158 6.65 0.81 1.76
N ARG A 159 6.23 1.49 0.72
CA ARG A 159 5.08 1.05 -0.08
C ARG A 159 5.67 0.08 -1.08
N ASP A 160 5.40 -1.20 -0.88
CA ASP A 160 5.85 -2.23 -1.79
C ASP A 160 5.18 -2.02 -3.15
N SER A 161 5.94 -2.29 -4.21
CA SER A 161 5.43 -2.17 -5.59
C SER A 161 4.33 -3.20 -5.82
N SER A 162 3.29 -2.84 -6.58
CA SER A 162 2.19 -3.78 -6.90
C SER A 162 2.66 -4.95 -7.75
N VAL A 163 3.84 -4.82 -8.37
CA VAL A 163 4.48 -5.85 -9.18
C VAL A 163 5.97 -5.95 -8.90
N GLU A 164 6.47 -7.18 -8.95
CA GLU A 164 7.89 -7.48 -9.03
C GLU A 164 8.43 -7.08 -10.40
N VAL A 165 9.22 -6.00 -10.43
CA VAL A 165 9.88 -5.52 -11.64
C VAL A 165 11.00 -6.48 -12.00
N ARG A 166 10.91 -7.07 -13.20
CA ARG A 166 11.92 -8.00 -13.72
C ARG A 166 12.86 -7.29 -14.71
N SER A 167 14.08 -7.81 -14.85
CA SER A 167 15.12 -7.22 -15.71
C SER A 167 14.86 -7.37 -17.21
N ASP A 168 13.92 -8.22 -17.62
CA ASP A 168 13.50 -8.43 -19.01
C ASP A 168 12.49 -7.38 -19.50
N TRP A 169 12.07 -6.45 -18.63
CA TRP A 169 11.08 -5.44 -18.98
C TRP A 169 11.71 -4.25 -19.72
N GLU A 170 11.16 -3.93 -20.88
CA GLU A 170 11.59 -2.77 -21.66
C GLU A 170 10.79 -1.52 -21.28
N VAL A 171 11.49 -0.47 -20.85
CA VAL A 171 10.88 0.83 -20.55
C VAL A 171 10.51 1.53 -21.86
N LYS A 172 9.21 1.77 -22.09
CA LYS A 172 8.71 2.44 -23.30
C LYS A 172 8.60 3.95 -23.14
N GLU A 173 7.96 4.41 -22.07
CA GLU A 173 7.76 5.83 -21.79
C GLU A 173 7.64 6.05 -20.27
N GLU A 174 8.22 7.14 -19.79
CA GLU A 174 8.04 7.63 -18.42
C GLU A 174 7.25 8.94 -18.44
N MET A 175 6.23 9.03 -17.58
CA MET A 175 5.38 10.22 -17.46
C MET A 175 5.28 10.64 -16.00
N ASP A 176 5.57 11.91 -15.72
CA ASP A 176 5.44 12.50 -14.40
C ASP A 176 4.05 13.12 -14.19
N PHE A 177 3.63 13.25 -12.92
CA PHE A 177 2.33 13.84 -12.59
C PHE A 177 2.15 15.29 -13.09
N PRO A 178 3.17 16.17 -13.05
CA PRO A 178 3.08 17.49 -13.66
C PRO A 178 2.72 17.50 -15.16
N ARG A 179 3.25 16.56 -15.96
CA ARG A 179 2.87 16.42 -17.38
C ARG A 179 1.42 15.97 -17.52
N LEU A 180 0.98 14.99 -16.73
CA LEU A 180 -0.40 14.50 -16.73
C LEU A 180 -1.41 15.59 -16.35
N MET A 181 -1.11 16.43 -15.35
CA MET A 181 -2.00 17.51 -14.90
C MET A 181 -2.24 18.61 -15.95
N LYS A 182 -1.33 18.76 -16.93
CA LYS A 182 -1.45 19.76 -18.00
C LYS A 182 -2.28 19.26 -19.18
N MET A 183 -2.49 17.95 -19.31
CA MET A 183 -3.28 17.38 -20.39
C MET A 183 -4.76 17.73 -20.24
N ARG A 184 -5.41 18.07 -21.35
CA ARG A 184 -6.83 18.38 -21.42
C ARG A 184 -7.43 17.77 -22.68
N TYR A 185 -8.62 17.21 -22.55
CA TYR A 185 -9.40 16.67 -23.65
C TYR A 185 -10.80 17.28 -23.56
N MET A 186 -11.21 18.05 -24.57
CA MET A 186 -12.40 18.92 -24.49
C MET A 186 -13.62 18.38 -25.25
N GLU A 187 -13.43 17.50 -26.23
CA GLU A 187 -14.51 17.03 -27.10
C GLU A 187 -14.97 15.62 -26.70
N VAL A 188 -15.84 15.57 -25.69
CA VAL A 188 -16.50 14.35 -25.19
C VAL A 188 -18.01 14.52 -25.42
N ALA A 189 -18.55 13.87 -26.45
CA ALA A 189 -20.00 13.77 -26.66
C ALA A 189 -20.70 12.89 -25.60
N GLU A 190 -22.04 12.81 -25.64
CA GLU A 190 -22.77 11.88 -24.79
C GLU A 190 -22.73 10.45 -25.37
N PRO A 191 -22.44 9.44 -24.54
CA PRO A 191 -22.24 8.08 -25.01
C PRO A 191 -23.60 7.37 -25.15
N THR A 192 -23.79 6.54 -26.19
CA THR A 192 -25.06 5.88 -26.50
C THR A 192 -25.07 4.41 -26.08
N ASP A 193 -25.94 4.01 -25.15
CA ASP A 193 -26.01 2.63 -24.64
C ASP A 193 -26.20 1.60 -25.78
N ILE A 194 -25.28 0.63 -25.91
CA ILE A 194 -25.38 -0.47 -26.90
C ILE A 194 -26.07 -1.68 -26.30
N GLU A 195 -25.64 -2.07 -25.10
CA GLU A 195 -26.15 -3.23 -24.42
C GLU A 195 -26.31 -2.95 -22.93
N SER A 196 -27.45 -3.36 -22.37
CA SER A 196 -27.79 -3.20 -20.95
C SER A 196 -28.20 -4.55 -20.38
N CYS A 197 -27.43 -5.04 -19.41
CA CYS A 197 -27.57 -6.38 -18.86
C CYS A 197 -27.70 -6.34 -17.33
N GLY A 198 -28.43 -7.30 -16.75
CA GLY A 198 -28.47 -7.54 -15.31
C GLY A 198 -29.77 -7.08 -14.62
N ALA A 199 -29.71 -6.91 -13.30
CA ALA A 199 -30.87 -6.58 -12.49
C ALA A 199 -30.48 -5.74 -11.27
N LEU A 200 -31.28 -4.71 -10.98
CA LEU A 200 -31.06 -3.78 -9.87
C LEU A 200 -32.16 -3.89 -8.83
N GLU A 201 -31.78 -3.98 -7.56
CA GLU A 201 -32.69 -3.82 -6.43
C GLU A 201 -33.04 -2.35 -6.23
N PHE A 202 -34.28 -2.08 -5.82
CA PHE A 202 -34.67 -0.73 -5.43
C PHE A 202 -33.92 -0.27 -4.18
N TYR A 203 -33.52 0.99 -4.18
CA TYR A 203 -32.90 1.61 -3.02
C TYR A 203 -33.95 1.92 -1.95
N ASP A 204 -33.75 1.40 -0.74
CA ASP A 204 -34.57 1.74 0.42
C ASP A 204 -34.24 3.16 0.93
N LYS A 205 -35.17 4.09 0.69
CA LYS A 205 -35.05 5.49 1.10
C LYS A 205 -35.07 5.68 2.63
N ALA A 206 -35.45 4.67 3.41
CA ALA A 206 -35.37 4.75 4.87
C ALA A 206 -33.92 4.93 5.35
N PHE A 207 -32.94 4.44 4.58
CA PHE A 207 -31.51 4.62 4.91
C PHE A 207 -31.05 6.09 4.83
N ASP A 208 -31.75 6.96 4.09
CA ASP A 208 -31.42 8.40 4.01
C ASP A 208 -31.63 9.13 5.35
N ARG A 209 -32.42 8.55 6.27
CA ARG A 209 -32.77 9.14 7.56
C ARG A 209 -31.88 8.66 8.72
N ILE A 210 -30.88 7.83 8.45
CA ILE A 210 -29.94 7.35 9.47
C ILE A 210 -29.07 8.52 9.93
N THR A 211 -28.93 8.68 11.24
CA THR A 211 -28.10 9.74 11.85
C THR A 211 -27.15 9.10 12.86
N THR A 212 -26.15 9.85 13.33
CA THR A 212 -25.23 9.38 14.38
C THR A 212 -25.92 9.09 15.72
N ARG A 213 -27.16 9.57 15.90
CA ARG A 213 -28.00 9.26 17.07
C ARG A 213 -28.95 8.10 16.84
N ASN A 214 -29.33 7.85 15.59
CA ASN A 214 -30.17 6.74 15.16
C ASN A 214 -29.39 5.87 14.18
N GLU A 215 -28.39 5.17 14.71
CA GLU A 215 -27.50 4.32 13.93
C GLU A 215 -28.13 2.94 13.66
N LYS A 216 -27.73 2.32 12.56
CA LYS A 216 -28.14 0.96 12.19
C LYS A 216 -26.91 0.08 12.08
N GLN A 217 -26.90 -1.04 12.80
CA GLN A 217 -25.79 -1.96 12.78
C GLN A 217 -25.62 -2.58 11.37
N LEU A 218 -24.39 -2.56 10.85
CA LEU A 218 -24.05 -3.16 9.57
C LEU A 218 -24.09 -4.69 9.71
N ARG A 219 -24.95 -5.33 8.91
CA ARG A 219 -25.03 -6.80 8.85
C ARG A 219 -24.06 -7.33 7.80
N SER A 220 -23.36 -8.42 8.13
CA SER A 220 -22.60 -9.18 7.15
C SER A 220 -23.56 -9.91 6.23
N ILE A 221 -23.66 -9.47 4.98
CA ILE A 221 -24.49 -10.11 3.95
C ILE A 221 -23.54 -10.79 2.96
N LYS A 222 -23.68 -12.11 2.81
CA LYS A 222 -22.93 -12.89 1.83
C LYS A 222 -23.63 -12.76 0.47
N ARG A 223 -22.94 -12.20 -0.51
CA ARG A 223 -23.39 -12.10 -1.91
C ARG A 223 -22.23 -12.45 -2.83
N ILE A 224 -22.56 -12.97 -4.00
CA ILE A 224 -21.57 -13.25 -5.04
C ILE A 224 -21.31 -11.96 -5.81
N PHE A 225 -20.04 -11.52 -5.81
CA PHE A 225 -19.56 -10.37 -6.56
C PHE A 225 -18.65 -10.85 -7.70
N HIS A 226 -19.00 -10.48 -8.92
CA HIS A 226 -18.21 -10.82 -10.11
C HIS A 226 -17.24 -9.67 -10.40
N THR A 227 -15.95 -9.95 -10.34
CA THR A 227 -14.86 -9.00 -10.64
C THR A 227 -14.15 -9.39 -11.94
N VAL A 228 -14.95 -9.60 -13.00
CA VAL A 228 -14.49 -10.12 -14.29
C VAL A 228 -13.57 -9.13 -15.01
N THR A 229 -12.53 -9.66 -15.64
CA THR A 229 -11.56 -8.96 -16.47
C THR A 229 -12.16 -8.54 -17.82
N THR A 230 -11.53 -7.58 -18.50
CA THR A 230 -12.02 -7.15 -19.83
C THR A 230 -11.92 -8.29 -20.84
N THR A 231 -10.89 -9.13 -20.71
CA THR A 231 -10.69 -10.25 -21.62
C THR A 231 -11.61 -11.42 -21.32
N ASP A 232 -12.06 -11.66 -20.09
CA ASP A 232 -13.00 -12.75 -19.78
C ASP A 232 -14.48 -12.38 -19.95
N ASP A 233 -14.79 -11.11 -20.19
CA ASP A 233 -16.15 -10.67 -20.45
C ASP A 233 -16.68 -11.19 -21.82
N PRO A 234 -17.74 -12.01 -21.85
CA PRO A 234 -18.28 -12.58 -23.09
C PRO A 234 -18.98 -11.54 -23.96
N VAL A 235 -19.56 -10.50 -23.36
CA VAL A 235 -20.19 -9.39 -24.09
C VAL A 235 -19.12 -8.59 -24.80
N ILE A 236 -18.03 -8.25 -24.10
CA ILE A 236 -16.88 -7.55 -24.71
C ILE A 236 -16.24 -8.40 -25.81
N ARG A 237 -16.09 -9.71 -25.63
CA ARG A 237 -15.60 -10.62 -26.69
C ARG A 237 -16.49 -10.60 -27.95
N LYS A 238 -17.81 -10.51 -27.78
CA LYS A 238 -18.77 -10.41 -28.89
C LYS A 238 -18.65 -9.06 -29.60
N LEU A 239 -18.62 -7.96 -28.84
CA LEU A 239 -18.46 -6.60 -29.36
C LEU A 239 -17.11 -6.42 -30.06
N ALA A 240 -16.05 -7.04 -29.53
CA ALA A 240 -14.73 -7.02 -30.13
C ALA A 240 -14.68 -7.66 -31.52
N LYS A 241 -15.68 -8.45 -31.96
CA LYS A 241 -15.74 -8.93 -33.35
C LYS A 241 -16.39 -7.92 -34.30
N THR A 242 -17.33 -7.12 -33.81
CA THR A 242 -18.18 -6.26 -34.65
C THR A 242 -17.69 -4.81 -34.67
N VAL A 243 -17.44 -4.20 -33.51
CA VAL A 243 -17.21 -2.76 -33.37
C VAL A 243 -16.19 -2.47 -32.28
N GLY A 244 -15.28 -1.54 -32.56
CA GLY A 244 -14.41 -0.93 -31.55
C GLY A 244 -12.94 -1.35 -31.60
N ASN A 245 -12.09 -0.46 -31.09
CA ASN A 245 -10.64 -0.55 -31.18
C ASN A 245 -9.95 -0.63 -29.81
N VAL A 246 -10.65 -0.36 -28.72
CA VAL A 246 -10.08 -0.37 -27.38
C VAL A 246 -11.16 -0.86 -26.44
N PHE A 247 -10.88 -1.74 -25.51
CA PHE A 247 -11.88 -2.26 -24.58
C PHE A 247 -11.34 -2.15 -23.16
N ALA A 248 -12.18 -1.72 -22.23
CA ALA A 248 -11.85 -1.58 -20.82
C ALA A 248 -13.12 -1.61 -19.95
N THR A 249 -12.94 -1.98 -18.68
CA THR A 249 -13.96 -1.84 -17.63
C THR A 249 -13.91 -0.47 -16.95
N ASP A 250 -14.98 -0.10 -16.27
CA ASP A 250 -15.11 1.17 -15.53
C ASP A 250 -14.01 1.34 -14.48
N ALA A 251 -13.68 0.29 -13.74
CA ALA A 251 -12.70 0.33 -12.65
C ALA A 251 -11.29 0.64 -13.19
N ILE A 252 -10.94 0.09 -14.35
CA ILE A 252 -9.67 0.32 -15.03
C ILE A 252 -9.62 1.76 -15.56
N LEU A 253 -10.67 2.22 -16.24
CA LEU A 253 -10.73 3.58 -16.77
C LEU A 253 -10.75 4.65 -15.68
N ALA A 254 -11.49 4.41 -14.59
CA ALA A 254 -11.51 5.32 -13.43
C ALA A 254 -10.12 5.49 -12.83
N THR A 255 -9.32 4.43 -12.81
CA THR A 255 -7.94 4.45 -12.31
C THR A 255 -7.03 5.22 -13.24
N LEU A 256 -7.16 5.05 -14.56
CA LEU A 256 -6.43 5.85 -15.56
C LEU A 256 -6.80 7.34 -15.47
N MET A 257 -8.08 7.67 -15.35
CA MET A 257 -8.54 9.07 -15.24
C MET A 257 -8.09 9.73 -13.92
N CYS A 258 -8.03 8.96 -12.83
CA CYS A 258 -7.63 9.46 -11.51
C CYS A 258 -6.17 9.19 -11.14
N CYS A 259 -5.32 8.83 -12.11
CA CYS A 259 -3.92 8.44 -11.88
C CYS A 259 -3.11 9.50 -11.11
N THR A 260 -3.39 10.80 -11.32
CA THR A 260 -2.70 11.93 -10.67
C THR A 260 -2.91 12.03 -9.17
N ARG A 261 -3.87 11.28 -8.61
CA ARG A 261 -4.16 11.22 -7.16
C ARG A 261 -3.58 9.97 -6.50
N SER A 262 -3.05 9.04 -7.29
CA SER A 262 -2.54 7.78 -6.76
C SER A 262 -1.25 8.00 -5.97
N VAL A 263 -1.18 7.37 -4.79
CA VAL A 263 0.01 7.34 -3.93
C VAL A 263 0.53 5.92 -3.78
N ASN A 264 -0.37 4.94 -3.78
CA ASN A 264 -0.02 3.53 -3.81
C ASN A 264 0.21 3.11 -5.26
N SER A 265 1.12 2.16 -5.47
CA SER A 265 1.37 1.56 -6.78
C SER A 265 0.16 0.75 -7.25
N TRP A 266 -0.11 0.83 -8.54
CA TRP A 266 -1.10 0.03 -9.25
C TRP A 266 -0.56 -0.25 -10.65
N ASP A 267 -1.02 -1.33 -11.26
CA ASP A 267 -0.63 -1.71 -12.61
C ASP A 267 -1.86 -2.17 -13.41
N ILE A 268 -1.80 -1.96 -14.73
CA ILE A 268 -2.82 -2.34 -15.70
C ILE A 268 -2.12 -3.07 -16.83
N ILE A 269 -2.66 -4.22 -17.23
CA ILE A 269 -2.16 -4.98 -18.37
C ILE A 269 -2.78 -4.40 -19.63
N VAL A 270 -1.96 -4.13 -20.65
CA VAL A 270 -2.45 -3.69 -21.95
C VAL A 270 -2.08 -4.75 -22.99
N GLN A 271 -3.07 -5.39 -23.58
CA GLN A 271 -2.89 -6.36 -24.65
C GLN A 271 -3.27 -5.73 -25.98
N ARG A 272 -2.33 -5.72 -26.92
CA ARG A 272 -2.57 -5.24 -28.29
C ARG A 272 -2.70 -6.43 -29.24
N VAL A 273 -3.86 -6.59 -29.85
CA VAL A 273 -4.14 -7.62 -30.86
C VAL A 273 -4.54 -6.93 -32.16
N GLY A 274 -3.61 -6.82 -33.10
CA GLY A 274 -3.79 -6.05 -34.33
C GLY A 274 -4.07 -4.57 -34.07
N ASN A 275 -5.24 -4.10 -34.51
CA ASN A 275 -5.72 -2.73 -34.30
C ASN A 275 -6.61 -2.57 -33.05
N LYS A 276 -6.73 -3.62 -32.23
CA LYS A 276 -7.53 -3.63 -31.01
C LYS A 276 -6.64 -3.62 -29.77
N LEU A 277 -7.02 -2.83 -28.78
CA LEU A 277 -6.37 -2.72 -27.47
C LEU A 277 -7.32 -3.23 -26.41
N PHE A 278 -6.84 -4.06 -25.50
CA PHE A 278 -7.59 -4.53 -24.34
C PHE A 278 -6.84 -4.07 -23.10
N PHE A 279 -7.49 -3.28 -22.27
CA PHE A 279 -6.98 -2.92 -20.95
C PHE A 279 -7.54 -3.89 -19.94
N ASP A 280 -6.67 -4.51 -19.18
CA ASP A 280 -7.05 -5.57 -18.25
C ASP A 280 -6.41 -5.42 -16.88
N LYS A 281 -7.04 -6.03 -15.88
CA LYS A 281 -6.48 -6.15 -14.52
C LYS A 281 -5.83 -7.52 -14.34
N ARG A 282 -4.89 -7.63 -13.39
CA ARG A 282 -4.41 -8.93 -12.92
C ARG A 282 -5.49 -9.62 -12.10
N ASP A 283 -5.59 -10.94 -12.23
CA ASP A 283 -6.57 -11.75 -11.49
C ASP A 283 -6.30 -11.76 -9.97
N ASN A 284 -5.03 -11.65 -9.58
CA ASN A 284 -4.58 -11.72 -8.19
C ASN A 284 -4.39 -10.34 -7.53
N SER A 285 -4.85 -9.24 -8.14
CA SER A 285 -4.72 -7.91 -7.54
C SER A 285 -5.93 -7.53 -6.68
N ASP A 286 -5.66 -6.90 -5.53
CA ASP A 286 -6.65 -6.36 -4.59
C ASP A 286 -7.38 -5.14 -5.19
N PHE A 287 -8.20 -5.40 -6.20
CA PHE A 287 -8.88 -4.38 -6.99
C PHE A 287 -10.41 -4.51 -6.85
N GLY A 288 -10.96 -3.72 -5.90
CA GLY A 288 -12.40 -3.39 -5.75
C GLY A 288 -13.26 -4.41 -4.98
N THR A 289 -14.44 -4.10 -4.40
CA THR A 289 -15.17 -2.86 -4.06
C THR A 289 -16.25 -3.22 -3.01
N SER A 290 -16.87 -2.23 -2.35
CA SER A 290 -17.75 -2.36 -1.18
C SER A 290 -19.23 -2.74 -1.44
N CYS A 291 -19.87 -3.31 -0.42
CA CYS A 291 -21.21 -3.90 -0.46
C CYS A 291 -22.36 -2.92 -0.13
N LYS A 292 -23.55 -3.18 -0.67
CA LYS A 292 -24.83 -2.58 -0.26
C LYS A 292 -25.78 -3.65 0.32
N PRO A 293 -26.62 -3.29 1.32
CA PRO A 293 -27.60 -4.21 1.86
C PRO A 293 -28.80 -4.45 0.94
N ALA A 294 -29.43 -5.60 1.17
CA ALA A 294 -30.40 -6.28 0.31
C ALA A 294 -31.84 -6.24 0.86
N GLY A 295 -32.81 -6.22 -0.05
CA GLY A 295 -34.21 -6.63 0.21
C GLY A 295 -35.23 -5.84 -0.60
N GLY A 296 -35.67 -6.34 -1.76
CA GLY A 296 -36.74 -5.73 -2.55
C GLY A 296 -36.93 -6.36 -3.94
N GLU A 297 -37.99 -5.96 -4.63
CA GLU A 297 -38.23 -6.28 -6.05
C GLU A 297 -37.07 -5.74 -6.91
N ARG A 298 -36.73 -6.46 -7.99
CA ARG A 298 -35.60 -6.11 -8.87
C ARG A 298 -36.10 -5.56 -10.20
N HIS A 299 -35.61 -4.39 -10.58
CA HIS A 299 -35.71 -3.88 -11.94
C HIS A 299 -34.80 -4.70 -12.86
N LYS A 300 -35.39 -5.44 -13.80
CA LYS A 300 -34.67 -6.29 -14.74
C LYS A 300 -34.41 -5.52 -16.05
N PHE A 301 -33.20 -5.65 -16.58
CA PHE A 301 -32.88 -5.17 -17.92
C PHE A 301 -33.31 -6.20 -18.98
N PRO A 302 -33.35 -5.82 -20.27
CA PRO A 302 -33.72 -6.73 -21.35
C PRO A 302 -32.83 -7.98 -21.41
N ASN A 303 -31.52 -7.81 -21.15
CA ASN A 303 -30.57 -8.92 -21.12
C ASN A 303 -30.29 -9.35 -19.68
N PRO A 304 -30.21 -10.66 -19.39
CA PRO A 304 -29.81 -11.17 -18.08
C PRO A 304 -28.33 -10.88 -17.80
N ASN A 305 -27.89 -11.11 -16.56
CA ASN A 305 -26.49 -10.98 -16.21
C ASN A 305 -25.66 -12.04 -16.98
N PRO A 306 -24.68 -11.65 -17.81
CA PRO A 306 -23.90 -12.58 -18.64
C PRO A 306 -22.94 -13.47 -17.84
N PHE A 307 -22.74 -13.21 -16.55
CA PHE A 307 -21.80 -13.93 -15.68
C PHE A 307 -22.47 -14.99 -14.79
N VAL A 308 -23.77 -15.19 -14.94
CA VAL A 308 -24.56 -16.09 -14.10
C VAL A 308 -25.25 -17.10 -15.01
N GLU A 309 -25.04 -18.38 -14.75
CA GLU A 309 -25.74 -19.44 -15.49
C GLU A 309 -27.23 -19.50 -15.09
N GLU A 310 -28.07 -19.99 -16.00
CA GLU A 310 -29.52 -19.98 -15.79
C GLU A 310 -29.97 -20.81 -14.58
N ASP A 311 -29.19 -21.83 -14.22
CA ASP A 311 -29.43 -22.78 -13.14
C ASP A 311 -28.93 -22.31 -11.76
N MET A 312 -28.18 -21.20 -11.70
CA MET A 312 -27.75 -20.63 -10.42
C MET A 312 -28.86 -19.81 -9.76
N ASP A 313 -28.92 -19.88 -8.43
CA ASP A 313 -29.82 -19.07 -7.61
C ASP A 313 -29.49 -17.57 -7.75
N LYS A 314 -30.19 -16.90 -8.67
CA LYS A 314 -30.03 -15.47 -8.99
C LYS A 314 -30.26 -14.56 -7.75
N SER A 315 -30.83 -15.08 -6.68
CA SER A 315 -31.05 -14.40 -5.39
C SER A 315 -29.75 -14.13 -4.63
N GLU A 316 -28.74 -14.98 -4.77
CA GLU A 316 -27.44 -14.86 -4.07
C GLU A 316 -26.49 -13.86 -4.74
N VAL A 317 -26.74 -13.57 -6.02
CA VAL A 317 -25.95 -12.62 -6.80
C VAL A 317 -26.23 -11.19 -6.33
N ALA A 318 -25.17 -10.39 -6.25
CA ALA A 318 -25.28 -8.97 -5.94
C ALA A 318 -26.14 -8.23 -6.96
N SER A 319 -26.88 -7.22 -6.48
CA SER A 319 -27.62 -6.29 -7.34
C SER A 319 -26.64 -5.47 -8.18
N VAL A 320 -26.51 -5.81 -9.46
CA VAL A 320 -25.61 -5.16 -10.41
C VAL A 320 -26.25 -5.13 -11.80
N ALA A 321 -26.00 -4.04 -12.53
CA ALA A 321 -26.31 -3.92 -13.94
C ALA A 321 -25.11 -3.38 -14.69
N TYR A 322 -24.86 -3.97 -15.85
CA TYR A 322 -23.74 -3.65 -16.73
C TYR A 322 -24.28 -2.93 -17.95
N ARG A 323 -23.65 -1.82 -18.32
CA ARG A 323 -23.96 -1.08 -19.55
C ARG A 323 -22.71 -0.88 -20.38
N CYS A 324 -22.75 -1.43 -21.59
CA CYS A 324 -21.69 -1.26 -22.58
C CYS A 324 -21.97 0.01 -23.38
N VAL A 325 -21.05 0.96 -23.29
CA VAL A 325 -21.22 2.28 -23.90
C VAL A 325 -19.99 2.61 -24.79
N PRO A 326 -20.20 3.04 -26.05
CA PRO A 326 -19.13 3.56 -26.87
C PRO A 326 -18.52 4.80 -26.26
N PRO A 327 -17.21 5.04 -26.48
CA PRO A 327 -16.70 6.36 -26.24
C PRO A 327 -17.41 7.33 -27.18
N PRO A 328 -17.65 8.55 -26.70
CA PRO A 328 -18.19 9.56 -27.56
C PRO A 328 -17.20 9.94 -28.65
N ALA A 329 -17.68 9.95 -29.90
CA ALA A 329 -16.88 10.28 -31.06
C ALA A 329 -16.56 11.79 -31.09
N GLY A 330 -15.29 12.14 -30.88
CA GLY A 330 -14.70 13.36 -31.43
C GLY A 330 -14.51 13.20 -32.95
N ARG A 331 -14.45 14.31 -33.69
CA ARG A 331 -14.43 14.34 -35.17
C ARG A 331 -13.47 13.30 -35.80
N LYS A 332 -13.93 12.74 -36.93
CA LYS A 332 -13.13 11.93 -37.87
C LYS A 332 -11.98 12.79 -38.43
N ASP A 333 -10.79 12.66 -37.85
CA ASP A 333 -9.49 12.86 -38.51
C ASP A 333 -8.60 11.65 -38.15
N PRO A 334 -7.64 11.23 -39.01
CA PRO A 334 -7.19 9.83 -39.09
C PRO A 334 -6.22 9.42 -37.97
N PRO A 335 -5.89 8.12 -37.90
CA PRO A 335 -6.56 7.11 -37.09
C PRO A 335 -6.27 7.28 -35.58
N ALA A 336 -7.00 8.16 -34.90
CA ALA A 336 -6.94 8.28 -33.45
C ALA A 336 -7.98 7.36 -32.76
N ARG A 337 -7.50 6.15 -32.45
CA ARG A 337 -7.85 5.24 -31.34
C ARG A 337 -9.12 5.57 -30.52
N GLN A 338 -10.18 4.78 -30.73
CA GLN A 338 -11.43 4.82 -29.95
C GLN A 338 -11.32 3.95 -28.68
N ALA A 339 -11.38 4.55 -27.49
CA ALA A 339 -11.31 3.95 -26.13
C ALA A 339 -12.68 3.49 -25.57
N TRP A 340 -13.06 2.21 -25.54
CA TRP A 340 -14.39 1.80 -25.05
C TRP A 340 -14.40 1.57 -23.54
N GLY A 341 -15.42 2.12 -22.88
CA GLY A 341 -15.61 2.04 -21.44
C GLY A 341 -17.00 1.56 -21.08
N VAL A 342 -17.08 0.48 -20.32
CA VAL A 342 -18.30 0.07 -19.62
C VAL A 342 -18.61 1.15 -18.57
N SER A 343 -19.85 1.63 -18.50
CA SER A 343 -20.27 2.62 -17.50
C SER A 343 -21.17 1.97 -16.45
N THR A 344 -20.63 1.71 -15.27
CA THR A 344 -21.44 1.34 -14.11
C THR A 344 -22.02 2.62 -13.51
N SER A 345 -23.27 2.90 -13.80
CA SER A 345 -23.96 4.04 -13.20
C SER A 345 -24.29 3.75 -11.73
N VAL A 346 -23.38 4.13 -10.82
CA VAL A 346 -23.71 4.32 -9.40
C VAL A 346 -23.90 5.82 -9.16
N ARG A 347 -25.17 6.25 -9.20
CA ARG A 347 -25.56 7.61 -8.81
C ARG A 347 -25.40 7.74 -7.29
N VAL A 348 -24.31 8.34 -6.81
CA VAL A 348 -24.18 8.83 -5.42
C VAL A 348 -24.11 10.34 -5.44
N ARG A 349 -25.21 10.96 -5.00
CA ARG A 349 -25.29 12.40 -4.73
C ARG A 349 -24.70 12.62 -3.34
N ALA A 350 -23.45 13.05 -3.24
CA ALA A 350 -22.88 13.55 -1.99
C ALA A 350 -22.90 15.09 -2.02
N SER A 351 -23.88 15.64 -1.32
CA SER A 351 -23.95 17.07 -1.00
C SER A 351 -22.78 17.43 -0.08
N ARG A 352 -22.12 18.55 -0.38
CA ARG A 352 -21.07 19.14 0.46
C ARG A 352 -21.61 19.46 1.86
N LEU A 353 -20.81 19.15 2.86
CA LEU A 353 -20.56 20.04 4.00
C LEU A 353 -19.05 20.25 4.09
#